data_AF-A0ABD1UL97-F1
#
_entry.id   AF-A0ABD1UL97-F1
#
_cell.length_a   1.000
_cell.length_b   1.000
_cell.length_c   1.000
_cell.angle_alpha   90.00
_cell.angle_beta   90.00
_cell.angle_gamma   90.00
#
_symmetry.space_group_name_H-M   'P 1'
#
loop_
_entity.id
_entity.type
_entity.pdbx_description
1 polymer ?
#
loop_
_entity_poly.entity_id
_entity_poly.type
_entity_poly.pdbx_seq_one_letter_code
_entity_poly.pdbx_strand_id
1 'polypeptide(L)'
;MARPIKVHRVWQCNLEFEFNLIHQVLGCFPYVYMDTEFLGVVFHHPEFHYSSLSPSQNYLIMKKNVDALKIIQFGLTLADAYGDLLDFGTQNCYVWEFNFNDFDVDKDLQNPDSIALLKRQGIDFSKNKKIGISSYRFATLFMASGLSIV
;
A
#
# COMPACT_ATOMS: atom_id res chain seq x y z
N MET A 1 -0.07 -28.13 -5.77
CA MET A 1 0.40 -27.28 -4.65
C MET A 1 0.40 -25.84 -5.15
N ALA A 2 -0.05 -24.88 -4.33
CA ALA A 2 0.03 -23.47 -4.69
C ALA A 2 1.52 -23.06 -4.82
N ARG A 3 1.83 -22.24 -5.83
CA ARG A 3 3.19 -21.74 -6.04
C ARG A 3 3.60 -20.79 -4.90
N PRO A 4 4.87 -20.80 -4.45
CA PRO A 4 5.33 -19.87 -3.43
C PRO A 4 5.20 -18.42 -3.89
N ILE A 5 4.79 -17.53 -2.97
CA ILE A 5 4.73 -16.09 -3.24
C ILE A 5 6.06 -15.45 -2.86
N LYS A 6 6.62 -14.63 -3.75
CA LYS A 6 7.76 -13.76 -3.50
C LYS A 6 7.32 -12.30 -3.48
N VAL A 7 7.65 -11.62 -2.39
CA VAL A 7 7.37 -10.20 -2.22
C VAL A 7 8.54 -9.37 -2.74
N HIS A 8 8.30 -8.59 -3.79
CA HIS A 8 9.18 -7.53 -4.26
C HIS A 8 9.03 -6.31 -3.36
N ARG A 9 9.97 -6.16 -2.43
CA ARG A 9 10.01 -4.98 -1.56
C ARG A 9 10.55 -3.79 -2.34
N VAL A 10 9.71 -2.80 -2.53
CA VAL A 10 10.03 -1.58 -3.28
C VAL A 10 10.39 -0.47 -2.32
N TRP A 11 11.55 0.13 -2.56
CA TRP A 11 12.15 1.24 -1.86
C TRP A 11 12.49 2.34 -2.86
N GLN A 12 12.99 3.48 -2.40
CA GLN A 12 13.31 4.60 -3.29
C GLN A 12 14.31 4.24 -4.41
N CYS A 13 15.25 3.31 -4.15
CA CYS A 13 16.31 2.96 -5.09
C CYS A 13 15.88 2.08 -6.26
N ASN A 14 14.81 1.28 -6.12
CA ASN A 14 14.30 0.38 -7.17
C ASN A 14 12.91 0.76 -7.67
N LEU A 15 12.33 1.88 -7.18
CA LEU A 15 10.98 2.32 -7.51
C LEU A 15 10.71 2.37 -9.03
N GLU A 16 11.58 3.03 -9.79
CA GLU A 16 11.40 3.20 -11.24
C GLU A 16 11.54 1.86 -11.98
N PHE A 17 12.46 1.00 -11.53
CA PHE A 17 12.64 -0.33 -12.10
C PHE A 17 11.39 -1.20 -11.93
N GLU A 18 10.82 -1.24 -10.73
CA GLU A 18 9.62 -2.03 -10.45
C GLU A 18 8.39 -1.49 -11.18
N PHE A 19 8.24 -0.16 -11.29
CA PHE A 19 7.15 0.43 -12.09
C PHE A 19 7.27 0.12 -13.59
N ASN A 20 8.48 0.11 -14.14
CA ASN A 20 8.71 -0.30 -15.53
C ASN A 20 8.35 -1.78 -15.74
N LEU A 21 8.68 -2.64 -14.77
CA LEU A 21 8.31 -4.06 -14.80
C LEU A 21 6.80 -4.23 -14.78
N ILE A 22 6.11 -3.52 -13.88
CA ILE A 22 4.64 -3.51 -13.81
C ILE A 22 4.04 -3.08 -15.15
N HIS A 23 4.51 -1.96 -15.71
CA HIS A 23 4.01 -1.46 -16.99
C HIS A 23 4.11 -2.50 -18.13
N GLN A 24 5.21 -3.26 -18.19
CA GLN A 24 5.42 -4.28 -19.22
C GLN A 24 4.45 -5.46 -19.12
N VAL A 25 3.98 -5.80 -17.91
CA VAL A 25 3.14 -6.99 -17.68
C VAL A 25 1.66 -6.69 -17.61
N LEU A 26 1.26 -5.43 -17.41
CA LEU A 26 -0.15 -5.03 -17.24
C LEU A 26 -1.04 -5.45 -18.41
N GLY A 27 -0.52 -5.49 -19.63
CA GLY A 27 -1.28 -5.96 -20.80
C GLY A 27 -1.70 -7.43 -20.71
N CYS A 28 -0.94 -8.26 -20.00
CA CYS A 28 -1.23 -9.68 -19.81
C CYS A 28 -1.90 -9.97 -18.46
N PHE A 29 -1.63 -9.16 -17.44
CA PHE A 29 -2.14 -9.30 -16.08
C PHE A 29 -2.90 -8.03 -15.65
N PRO A 30 -4.10 -7.75 -16.23
CA PRO A 30 -4.80 -6.48 -16.04
C PRO A 30 -5.58 -6.40 -14.72
N TYR A 31 -5.74 -7.50 -13.98
CA TYR A 31 -6.50 -7.51 -12.74
C TYR A 31 -5.61 -7.12 -11.56
N VAL A 32 -5.96 -6.02 -10.91
CA VAL A 32 -5.18 -5.42 -9.82
C VAL A 32 -5.85 -5.68 -8.47
N TYR A 33 -5.13 -6.30 -7.55
CA TYR A 33 -5.49 -6.35 -6.13
C TYR A 33 -4.57 -5.41 -5.36
N MET A 34 -5.14 -4.60 -4.47
CA MET A 34 -4.41 -3.62 -3.68
C MET A 34 -4.81 -3.65 -2.21
N ASP A 35 -3.85 -3.37 -1.35
CA ASP A 35 -4.04 -3.22 0.09
C ASP A 35 -3.12 -2.11 0.61
N THR A 36 -3.47 -1.48 1.73
CA THR A 36 -2.69 -0.37 2.29
C THR A 36 -2.56 -0.49 3.80
N GLU A 37 -1.35 -0.24 4.29
CA GLU A 37 -1.11 -0.11 5.72
C GLU A 37 -0.95 1.36 6.08
N PHE A 38 -1.77 1.81 7.04
CA PHE A 38 -1.72 3.15 7.63
C PHE A 38 -2.01 3.06 9.13
N LEU A 39 -1.87 4.18 9.84
CA LEU A 39 -1.93 4.23 11.31
C LEU A 39 -3.35 4.20 11.89
N GLY A 40 -4.18 3.33 11.31
CA GLY A 40 -5.56 3.09 11.74
C GLY A 40 -6.39 4.35 11.78
N VAL A 41 -7.16 4.53 12.85
CA VAL A 41 -8.05 5.66 13.03
C VAL A 41 -7.61 6.43 14.27
N VAL A 42 -7.56 7.76 14.15
CA VAL A 42 -7.29 8.71 15.24
C VAL A 42 -8.52 9.58 15.52
N PHE A 43 -9.28 9.92 14.48
CA PHE A 43 -10.55 10.62 14.60
C PHE A 43 -11.71 9.64 14.54
N HIS A 44 -12.38 9.44 15.67
CA HIS A 44 -13.56 8.58 15.78
C HIS A 44 -14.82 9.42 16.03
N HIS A 45 -15.99 8.82 15.76
CA HIS A 45 -17.24 9.34 16.29
C HIS A 45 -17.48 8.71 17.68
N PRO A 46 -17.36 9.47 18.78
CA PRO A 46 -17.28 8.89 20.13
C PRO A 46 -18.56 8.17 20.56
N GLU A 47 -19.71 8.54 20.01
CA GLU A 47 -21.02 8.08 20.48
C GLU A 47 -21.65 6.95 19.65
N PHE A 48 -21.12 6.64 18.47
CA PHE A 48 -21.77 5.67 17.56
C PHE A 48 -20.76 4.70 16.97
N HIS A 49 -21.17 3.44 16.90
CA HIS A 49 -20.46 2.43 16.12
C HIS A 49 -20.57 2.76 14.62
N TYR A 50 -19.54 2.47 13.82
CA TYR A 50 -19.51 2.80 12.39
C TYR A 50 -20.69 2.21 11.59
N SER A 51 -21.20 1.05 12.00
CA SER A 51 -22.38 0.41 11.39
C SER A 51 -23.68 1.18 11.63
N SER A 52 -23.70 2.08 12.61
CA SER A 52 -24.86 2.91 12.97
C SER A 52 -24.82 4.29 12.30
N LEU A 53 -23.72 4.64 11.64
CA LEU A 53 -23.55 5.92 10.95
C LEU A 53 -24.09 5.84 9.52
N SER A 54 -24.58 6.97 9.00
CA SER A 54 -24.92 7.07 7.59
C SER A 54 -23.67 6.95 6.71
N PRO A 55 -23.82 6.55 5.43
CA PRO A 55 -22.69 6.51 4.50
C PRO A 55 -21.92 7.84 4.40
N SER A 56 -22.60 8.99 4.46
CA SER A 56 -21.95 10.30 4.41
C SER A 56 -21.15 10.62 5.68
N GLN A 57 -21.62 10.21 6.84
CA GLN A 57 -20.89 10.33 8.11
C GLN A 57 -19.66 9.43 8.12
N ASN A 58 -19.79 8.17 7.68
CA ASN A 58 -18.68 7.25 7.53
C ASN A 58 -17.61 7.79 6.57
N TYR A 59 -18.03 8.33 5.42
CA TYR A 59 -17.11 8.98 4.49
C TYR A 59 -16.38 10.16 5.11
N LEU A 60 -17.06 11.02 5.88
CA LEU A 60 -16.43 12.18 6.50
C LEU A 60 -15.36 11.77 7.53
N ILE A 61 -15.62 10.70 8.30
CA ILE A 61 -14.64 10.16 9.24
C ILE A 61 -13.45 9.55 8.50
N MET A 62 -13.71 8.73 7.47
CA MET A 62 -12.65 8.16 6.63
C MET A 62 -11.79 9.28 6.04
N LYS A 63 -12.41 10.28 5.38
CA LYS A 63 -11.74 11.43 4.79
C LYS A 63 -10.86 12.16 5.81
N LYS A 64 -11.40 12.45 7.01
CA LYS A 64 -10.65 13.18 8.04
C LYS A 64 -9.40 12.41 8.50
N ASN A 65 -9.48 11.08 8.59
CA ASN A 65 -8.32 10.26 8.94
C ASN A 65 -7.33 10.14 7.77
N VAL A 66 -7.82 9.91 6.55
CA VAL A 66 -6.98 9.83 5.34
C VAL A 66 -6.24 11.14 5.07
N ASP A 67 -6.89 12.29 5.27
CA ASP A 67 -6.26 13.60 5.08
C ASP A 67 -5.15 13.86 6.13
N ALA A 68 -5.29 13.31 7.34
CA ALA A 68 -4.39 13.58 8.47
C ALA A 68 -3.24 12.58 8.61
N LEU A 69 -3.45 11.33 8.20
CA LEU A 69 -2.49 10.24 8.38
C LEU A 69 -1.62 10.04 7.14
N LYS A 70 -0.43 9.47 7.37
CA LYS A 70 0.51 9.13 6.31
C LYS A 70 0.44 7.62 6.03
N ILE A 71 0.48 7.26 4.75
CA ILE A 71 0.56 5.87 4.31
C ILE A 71 1.92 5.28 4.70
N ILE A 72 1.94 4.01 5.10
CA ILE A 72 3.15 3.29 5.52
C ILE A 72 3.57 2.29 4.45
N GLN A 73 2.61 1.51 3.92
CA GLN A 73 2.82 0.57 2.83
C GLN A 73 1.65 0.53 1.86
N PHE A 74 1.95 0.12 0.63
CA PHE A 74 0.98 -0.20 -0.41
C PHE A 74 1.33 -1.56 -1.00
N GLY A 75 0.42 -2.52 -0.90
CA GLY A 75 0.54 -3.84 -1.52
C GLY A 75 -0.12 -3.85 -2.89
N LEU A 76 0.52 -4.50 -3.86
CA LEU A 76 0.02 -4.65 -5.22
C LEU A 76 0.22 -6.08 -5.70
N THR A 77 -0.84 -6.69 -6.23
CA THR A 77 -0.80 -8.00 -6.88
C THR A 77 -1.49 -7.92 -8.23
N LEU A 78 -0.87 -8.50 -9.26
CA LEU A 78 -1.42 -8.56 -10.61
C LEU A 78 -1.84 -9.99 -10.95
N ALA A 79 -2.99 -10.13 -11.59
CA ALA A 79 -3.51 -11.40 -12.07
C ALA A 79 -4.05 -11.28 -13.51
N ASP A 80 -4.11 -12.41 -14.20
CA ASP A 80 -4.76 -12.52 -15.50
C ASP A 80 -6.27 -12.80 -15.35
N ALA A 81 -6.97 -12.98 -16.49
CA ALA A 81 -8.41 -13.23 -16.52
C ALA A 81 -8.84 -14.57 -15.91
N TYR A 82 -7.90 -15.50 -15.68
CA TYR A 82 -8.16 -16.77 -15.02
C TYR A 82 -7.88 -16.71 -13.52
N GLY A 83 -7.36 -15.58 -13.03
CA GLY A 83 -6.94 -15.39 -11.65
C GLY A 83 -5.53 -15.90 -11.37
N ASP A 84 -4.76 -16.22 -12.41
CA ASP A 84 -3.37 -16.65 -12.25
C ASP A 84 -2.47 -15.45 -11.99
N LEU A 85 -1.66 -15.56 -10.94
CA LEU A 85 -0.73 -14.51 -10.53
C LEU A 85 0.50 -14.49 -11.44
N LEU A 86 1.08 -13.30 -11.60
CA LEU A 86 2.32 -13.10 -12.33
C LEU A 86 3.47 -13.96 -11.76
N ASP A 87 4.12 -14.73 -12.62
CA ASP A 87 5.16 -15.70 -12.25
C ASP A 87 6.51 -15.50 -12.96
N PHE A 88 6.59 -14.59 -13.93
CA PHE A 88 7.73 -14.38 -14.83
C PHE A 88 8.29 -15.68 -15.46
N GLY A 89 7.45 -16.69 -15.69
CA GLY A 89 7.86 -18.01 -16.15
C GLY A 89 8.66 -18.82 -15.13
N THR A 90 8.64 -18.44 -13.85
CA THR A 90 9.35 -19.10 -12.77
C THR A 90 8.43 -19.99 -11.93
N GLN A 91 8.99 -20.67 -10.93
CA GLN A 91 8.23 -21.48 -9.97
C GLN A 91 7.51 -20.65 -8.90
N ASN A 92 7.71 -19.33 -8.85
CA ASN A 92 7.12 -18.45 -7.83
C ASN A 92 6.12 -17.50 -8.48
N CYS A 93 5.13 -17.04 -7.72
CA CYS A 93 4.35 -15.86 -8.08
C CYS A 93 4.89 -14.63 -7.36
N TYR A 94 4.62 -13.45 -7.92
CA TYR A 94 5.23 -12.20 -7.49
C TYR A 94 4.17 -11.16 -7.11
N VAL A 95 4.43 -10.48 -6.00
CA VAL A 95 3.61 -9.36 -5.51
C VAL A 95 4.55 -8.23 -5.09
N TRP A 96 4.08 -6.99 -5.11
CA TRP A 96 4.86 -5.83 -4.71
C TRP A 96 4.41 -5.28 -3.36
N GLU A 97 5.40 -4.86 -2.57
CA GLU A 97 5.21 -4.16 -1.31
C GLU A 97 5.99 -2.84 -1.39
N PHE A 98 5.28 -1.74 -1.60
CA PHE A 98 5.86 -0.39 -1.63
C PHE A 98 5.94 0.16 -0.21
N ASN A 99 7.12 0.60 0.20
CA ASN A 99 7.40 1.08 1.55
C ASN A 99 7.67 2.59 1.55
N PHE A 100 6.87 3.39 2.27
CA PHE A 100 6.90 4.86 2.20
C PHE A 100 7.75 5.50 3.31
N ASN A 101 8.29 6.70 3.04
CA ASN A 101 9.10 7.48 3.99
C ASN A 101 8.40 8.73 4.54
N ASP A 102 7.16 9.01 4.13
CA ASP A 102 6.45 10.24 4.48
C ASP A 102 6.06 10.31 5.97
N PHE A 103 6.05 9.16 6.66
CA PHE A 103 5.73 9.07 8.08
C PHE A 103 6.97 9.19 8.99
N ASP A 104 6.88 10.05 9.99
CA ASP A 104 7.84 10.27 11.05
C ASP A 104 7.21 10.02 12.43
N VAL A 105 7.63 8.93 13.08
CA VAL A 105 7.12 8.48 14.39
C VAL A 105 7.25 9.53 15.50
N ASP A 106 8.20 10.46 15.36
CA ASP A 106 8.48 11.49 16.36
C ASP A 106 7.66 12.78 16.14
N LYS A 107 7.03 12.95 14.97
CA LYS A 107 6.39 14.22 14.56
C LYS A 107 4.95 14.08 14.13
N ASP A 108 4.61 12.98 13.46
CA ASP A 108 3.32 12.82 12.81
C ASP A 108 2.26 12.30 13.78
N LEU A 109 1.01 12.60 13.44
CA LEU A 109 -0.14 12.08 14.14
C LEU A 109 -0.15 10.55 14.05
N GLN A 110 -0.31 9.89 15.20
CA GLN A 110 -0.24 8.44 15.28
C GLN A 110 -1.25 7.88 16.26
N ASN A 111 -1.75 6.68 15.96
CA ASN A 111 -2.41 5.81 16.91
C ASN A 111 -1.37 4.86 17.53
N PRO A 112 -1.05 4.96 18.84
CA PRO A 112 -0.05 4.12 19.48
C PRO A 112 -0.29 2.61 19.34
N ASP A 113 -1.56 2.18 19.34
CA ASP A 113 -1.91 0.77 19.18
C ASP A 113 -1.59 0.27 17.76
N SER A 114 -1.87 1.10 16.75
CA SER A 114 -1.50 0.82 15.36
C SER A 114 0.02 0.77 15.18
N ILE A 115 0.77 1.67 15.82
CA ILE A 115 2.24 1.63 15.79
C ILE A 115 2.78 0.34 16.41
N ALA A 116 2.25 -0.06 17.57
CA ALA A 116 2.66 -1.29 18.23
C ALA A 116 2.34 -2.53 17.38
N LEU A 117 1.16 -2.55 16.75
CA LEU A 117 0.73 -3.60 15.83
C LEU A 117 1.69 -3.72 14.63
N LEU A 118 1.95 -2.61 13.94
CA LEU A 118 2.81 -2.58 12.75
C LEU A 118 4.26 -2.97 13.08
N LYS A 119 4.80 -2.53 14.23
CA LYS A 119 6.12 -3.00 14.70
C LYS A 119 6.14 -4.52 14.92
N ARG A 120 5.08 -5.08 15.50
CA ARG A 120 4.95 -6.53 15.71
C ARG A 120 4.82 -7.31 14.38
N GLN A 121 4.23 -6.68 13.36
CA GLN A 121 4.15 -7.23 12.00
C GLN A 121 5.47 -7.07 11.21
N GLY A 122 6.48 -6.43 11.79
CA GLY A 122 7.83 -6.32 11.21
C GLY A 122 8.11 -5.02 10.45
N ILE A 123 7.27 -3.99 10.62
CA ILE A 123 7.55 -2.66 10.06
C ILE A 123 8.69 -2.00 10.82
N ASP A 124 9.74 -1.64 10.08
CA ASP A 124 10.86 -0.84 10.55
C ASP A 124 10.69 0.62 10.11
N PHE A 125 10.06 1.42 10.96
CA PHE A 125 9.85 2.85 10.71
C PHE A 125 11.15 3.64 10.50
N SER A 126 12.27 3.20 11.10
CA SER A 126 13.56 3.87 10.92
C SER A 126 14.11 3.61 9.51
N LYS A 127 13.96 2.37 9.02
CA LYS A 127 14.29 2.00 7.64
C LYS A 127 13.40 2.74 6.64
N ASN A 128 12.08 2.77 6.88
CA ASN A 128 11.12 3.53 6.07
C ASN A 128 11.55 5.00 5.93
N LYS A 129 11.81 5.70 7.03
CA LYS A 129 12.27 7.09 7.01
C LYS A 129 13.57 7.28 6.23
N LYS A 130 14.50 6.31 6.29
CA LYS A 130 15.83 6.42 5.67
C LYS A 130 15.83 6.14 4.16
N ILE A 131 15.11 5.12 3.70
CA ILE A 131 15.20 4.61 2.32
C ILE A 131 13.84 4.37 1.64
N GLY A 132 12.74 4.65 2.34
CA GLY A 132 11.39 4.54 1.81
C GLY A 132 11.12 5.52 0.68
N ILE A 133 10.02 5.25 -0.01
CA ILE A 133 9.55 5.97 -1.17
C ILE A 133 8.83 7.24 -0.73
N SER A 134 9.06 8.35 -1.45
CA SER A 134 8.17 9.51 -1.35
C SER A 134 6.83 9.21 -2.00
N SER A 135 5.73 9.37 -1.26
CA SER A 135 4.35 9.21 -1.76
C SER A 135 4.07 10.01 -3.03
N TYR A 136 4.63 11.22 -3.14
CA TYR A 136 4.53 12.05 -4.34
C TYR A 136 5.20 11.43 -5.57
N ARG A 137 6.41 10.87 -5.41
CA ARG A 137 7.11 10.18 -6.50
C ARG A 137 6.38 8.91 -6.92
N PHE A 138 5.88 8.14 -5.95
CA PHE A 138 5.03 6.99 -6.21
C PHE A 138 3.78 7.38 -7.00
N ALA A 139 3.03 8.40 -6.57
CA ALA A 139 1.81 8.83 -7.25
C ALA A 139 2.07 9.25 -8.70
N THR A 140 3.18 9.94 -8.95
CA THR A 140 3.59 10.34 -10.31
C THR A 140 3.81 9.13 -11.21
N LEU A 141 4.55 8.12 -10.74
CA LEU A 141 4.83 6.91 -11.49
C LEU A 141 3.60 6.01 -11.64
N PHE A 142 2.76 5.94 -10.60
CA PHE A 142 1.49 5.20 -10.63
C PHE A 142 0.54 5.74 -11.71
N MET A 143 0.43 7.07 -11.84
CA MET A 143 -0.37 7.70 -12.89
C MET A 143 0.21 7.46 -14.29
N ALA A 144 1.54 7.31 -14.40
CA ALA A 144 2.22 7.07 -15.67
C ALA A 144 2.31 5.58 -16.06
N SER A 145 2.12 4.65 -15.12
CA SER A 145 2.35 3.22 -15.35
C SER A 145 1.23 2.52 -16.12
N GLY A 146 0.07 3.16 -16.25
CA GLY A 146 -1.15 2.55 -16.77
C GLY A 146 -2.04 1.94 -15.67
N LEU A 147 -1.55 1.78 -14.44
CA LEU A 147 -2.35 1.24 -13.32
C LEU A 147 -3.60 2.06 -12.99
N SER A 148 -3.58 3.37 -13.26
CA SER A 148 -4.71 4.25 -12.97
C SER A 148 -5.83 4.20 -14.00
N ILE A 149 -5.64 3.47 -15.12
CA ILE A 149 -6.59 3.41 -16.25
C ILE A 149 -6.91 1.98 -16.71
N VAL A 150 -6.36 0.96 -16.04
CA VAL A 150 -6.73 -0.45 -16.24
C VAL A 150 -8.05 -0.78 -15.57
#